data_AF-A0A6A7FZ16-F1
#
_entry.id   AF-A0A6A7FZ16-F1
#
_cell.length_a   1.000
_cell.length_b   1.000
_cell.length_c   1.000
_cell.angle_alpha   90.00
_cell.angle_beta   90.00
_cell.angle_gamma   90.00
#
_symmetry.space_group_name_H-M   'P 1'
#
loop_
_entity.id
_entity.type
_entity.pdbx_description
1 polymer ?
#
loop_
_entity_poly.entity_id
_entity_poly.type
_entity_poly.pdbx_seq_one_letter_code
_entity_poly.pdbx_strand_id
1 'polypeptide(L)'
;RDDPIPAPWTVKGKARIQQLGLVMQYPPDKETKASEEPAKDATSSKGKKRKTSDNSEVSSGSKKARLSTSGYQLDSATKEAMAADKVNIKVWTVCEQAVLQGYQSFVSIVESEFSCICCHELLLDPVTTPCLHNVCRLCLKRSFNAQVFACPACRHDLGEKYNMPINDKLFSALKLIFPGYRGTAAK
;
A
#
# COMPACT_ATOMS: atom_id res chain seq x y z
N ARG A 1 -8.43 28.37 0.45
CA ARG A 1 -7.08 28.24 -0.15
C ARG A 1 -7.23 28.77 -1.55
N ASP A 2 -7.05 30.08 -1.70
CA ASP A 2 -7.31 30.78 -2.96
C ASP A 2 -6.03 30.71 -3.80
N ASP A 3 -5.88 29.60 -4.54
CA ASP A 3 -4.78 29.48 -5.48
C ASP A 3 -4.96 30.53 -6.59
N PRO A 4 -3.98 31.41 -6.83
CA PRO A 4 -4.08 32.48 -7.82
C PRO A 4 -4.06 31.95 -9.27
N ILE A 5 -3.82 30.64 -9.45
CA ILE A 5 -3.74 29.98 -10.74
C ILE A 5 -5.13 29.47 -11.12
N PRO A 6 -5.67 29.88 -12.28
CA PRO A 6 -6.99 29.44 -12.70
C PRO A 6 -7.01 27.94 -12.97
N ALA A 7 -8.05 27.26 -12.51
CA ALA A 7 -8.18 25.82 -12.68
C ALA A 7 -8.16 25.41 -14.16
N PRO A 8 -7.49 24.30 -14.55
CA PRO A 8 -7.27 23.91 -15.95
C PRO A 8 -8.52 23.82 -16.83
N TRP A 9 -9.68 23.48 -16.26
CA TRP A 9 -10.94 23.35 -17.00
C TRP A 9 -11.70 24.67 -17.21
N THR A 10 -11.28 25.74 -16.54
CA THR A 10 -11.89 27.09 -16.70
C THR A 10 -11.39 27.77 -17.96
N VAL A 11 -12.13 28.77 -18.46
CA VAL A 11 -11.74 29.54 -19.65
C VAL A 11 -10.35 30.18 -19.47
N LYS A 12 -10.08 30.77 -18.30
CA LYS A 12 -8.77 31.34 -17.96
C LYS A 12 -7.67 30.28 -17.86
N GLY A 13 -7.99 29.09 -17.37
CA GLY A 13 -7.05 27.96 -17.30
C GLY A 13 -6.68 27.44 -18.69
N LYS A 14 -7.66 27.25 -19.57
CA LYS A 14 -7.46 26.83 -20.97
C LYS A 14 -6.57 27.81 -21.74
N ALA A 15 -6.84 29.10 -21.63
CA ALA A 15 -6.02 30.14 -22.25
C ALA A 15 -4.56 30.12 -21.75
N ARG A 16 -4.38 29.91 -20.43
CA ARG A 16 -3.05 29.80 -19.82
C ARG A 16 -2.29 28.56 -20.31
N ILE A 17 -2.95 27.40 -20.42
CA ILE A 17 -2.36 26.15 -20.96
C ILE A 17 -1.86 26.37 -22.39
N GLN A 18 -2.66 27.06 -23.21
CA GLN A 18 -2.30 27.40 -24.59
C GLN A 18 -1.12 28.40 -24.63
N GLN A 19 -1.14 29.44 -23.80
CA GLN A 19 -0.04 30.43 -23.71
C GLN A 19 1.28 29.79 -23.29
N LEU A 20 1.24 28.78 -22.42
CA LEU A 20 2.41 28.06 -21.93
C LEU A 20 2.84 26.90 -22.85
N GLY A 21 2.13 26.64 -23.95
CA GLY A 21 2.47 25.57 -24.90
C GLY A 21 2.39 24.17 -24.30
N LEU A 22 1.57 23.97 -23.28
CA LEU A 22 1.45 22.67 -22.58
C LEU A 22 0.56 21.73 -23.39
N VAL A 23 1.06 20.52 -23.67
CA VAL A 23 0.35 19.47 -24.41
C VAL A 23 0.03 18.30 -23.48
N MET A 24 -1.17 17.74 -23.63
CA MET A 24 -1.60 16.55 -22.89
C MET A 24 -0.84 15.32 -23.39
N GLN A 25 0.11 14.85 -22.58
CA GLN A 25 0.86 13.62 -22.83
C GLN A 25 0.10 12.45 -22.21
N TYR A 26 -0.16 11.41 -23.01
CA TYR A 26 -0.74 10.16 -22.52
C TYR A 26 0.36 9.08 -22.43
N PRO A 27 0.23 8.13 -21.49
CA PRO A 27 1.07 6.95 -21.47
C PRO A 27 0.95 6.17 -22.80
N PRO A 28 2.06 5.57 -23.28
CA PRO A 28 2.15 4.98 -24.63
C PRO A 28 1.13 3.84 -24.88
N ASP A 29 0.66 3.19 -23.83
CA ASP A 29 -0.28 2.07 -23.87
C ASP A 29 -1.76 2.49 -23.99
N LYS A 30 -2.05 3.79 -24.15
CA LYS A 30 -3.42 4.33 -24.31
C LYS A 30 -3.53 5.36 -25.44
N GLU A 31 -3.18 4.97 -26.66
CA GLU A 31 -3.51 5.76 -27.85
C GLU A 31 -5.02 5.69 -28.18
N THR A 32 -5.68 6.83 -27.93
CA THR A 32 -6.87 7.41 -28.61
C THR A 32 -8.12 6.55 -28.86
N LYS A 33 -9.17 6.81 -28.06
CA LYS A 33 -10.56 6.90 -28.54
C LYS A 33 -11.22 8.16 -27.98
N ALA A 34 -10.94 9.31 -28.60
CA ALA A 34 -11.83 10.45 -28.54
C ALA A 34 -12.72 10.37 -29.79
N SER A 35 -13.87 9.71 -29.66
CA SER A 35 -14.94 9.81 -30.64
C SER A 35 -15.63 11.15 -30.45
N GLU A 36 -15.50 12.02 -31.45
CA GLU A 36 -16.48 13.06 -31.75
C GLU A 36 -17.82 12.39 -32.13
N GLU A 37 -18.93 12.91 -31.58
CA GLU A 37 -20.32 12.54 -31.88
C GLU A 37 -20.79 13.23 -33.20
N PRO A 38 -21.89 12.78 -33.87
CA PRO A 38 -21.79 12.05 -35.14
C PRO A 38 -22.38 12.78 -36.37
N ALA A 39 -21.98 12.35 -37.57
CA ALA A 39 -22.80 12.54 -38.79
C ALA A 39 -22.56 11.47 -39.89
N LYS A 40 -23.57 10.61 -40.06
CA LYS A 40 -24.24 10.18 -41.32
C LYS A 40 -23.42 9.72 -42.54
N ASP A 41 -23.50 8.39 -42.75
CA ASP A 41 -23.92 7.66 -43.96
C ASP A 41 -23.05 7.57 -45.24
N ALA A 42 -23.25 6.43 -45.92
CA ALA A 42 -22.91 6.05 -47.29
C ALA A 42 -21.53 5.42 -47.61
N THR A 43 -21.60 4.09 -47.72
CA THR A 43 -21.20 3.24 -48.86
C THR A 43 -19.74 3.09 -49.34
N SER A 44 -19.43 1.81 -49.60
CA SER A 44 -18.63 1.31 -50.73
C SER A 44 -17.11 1.12 -50.56
N SER A 45 -16.78 -0.15 -50.31
CA SER A 45 -15.96 -0.97 -51.21
C SER A 45 -14.41 -0.90 -51.17
N LYS A 46 -13.85 -2.11 -50.96
CA LYS A 46 -12.89 -2.79 -51.87
C LYS A 46 -11.38 -2.56 -51.70
N GLY A 47 -10.75 -3.61 -51.15
CA GLY A 47 -9.44 -4.13 -51.55
C GLY A 47 -8.25 -3.37 -50.96
N LYS A 48 -7.07 -3.95 -50.79
CA LYS A 48 -6.49 -5.15 -51.41
C LYS A 48 -5.19 -5.48 -50.64
N LYS A 49 -5.06 -6.74 -50.21
CA LYS A 49 -3.85 -7.62 -50.29
C LYS A 49 -2.49 -6.91 -50.30
N ARG A 50 -1.52 -7.27 -49.45
CA ARG A 50 -0.62 -8.46 -49.52
C ARG A 50 0.74 -7.96 -48.94
N LYS A 51 1.72 -8.72 -48.41
CA LYS A 51 2.06 -10.14 -48.31
C LYS A 51 3.37 -10.23 -47.48
N THR A 52 3.58 -11.34 -46.75
CA THR A 52 4.85 -12.08 -46.49
C THR A 52 6.03 -11.35 -45.82
N SER A 53 6.40 -11.74 -44.59
CA SER A 53 7.26 -12.88 -44.19
C SER A 53 8.75 -12.62 -44.43
N ASP A 54 9.56 -12.66 -43.37
CA ASP A 54 10.55 -13.73 -43.23
C ASP A 54 11.07 -13.85 -41.79
N ASN A 55 11.47 -15.07 -41.51
CA ASN A 55 11.95 -15.72 -40.32
C ASN A 55 13.43 -15.37 -40.05
N SER A 56 13.83 -15.34 -38.78
CA SER A 56 15.17 -15.77 -38.37
C SER A 56 15.20 -16.05 -36.87
N GLU A 57 15.25 -17.34 -36.57
CA GLU A 57 15.69 -17.88 -35.28
C GLU A 57 17.15 -17.52 -35.03
N VAL A 58 17.48 -17.09 -33.81
CA VAL A 58 18.78 -17.37 -33.21
C VAL A 58 18.59 -17.71 -31.73
N SER A 59 18.99 -18.92 -31.41
CA SER A 59 19.10 -19.46 -30.06
C SER A 59 20.28 -18.85 -29.30
N SER A 60 20.09 -18.55 -28.02
CA SER A 60 21.20 -18.48 -27.07
C SER A 60 20.74 -18.91 -25.69
N GLY A 61 21.14 -20.13 -25.33
CA GLY A 61 20.91 -20.71 -24.01
C GLY A 61 21.74 -19.96 -22.96
N SER A 62 21.06 -19.24 -22.08
CA SER A 62 21.62 -18.84 -20.80
C SER A 62 21.21 -19.90 -19.78
N LYS A 63 22.15 -20.78 -19.41
CA LYS A 63 22.03 -21.62 -18.22
C LYS A 63 21.93 -20.68 -17.02
N LYS A 64 20.70 -20.35 -16.58
CA LYS A 64 20.48 -19.70 -15.29
C LYS A 64 20.94 -20.68 -14.24
N ALA A 65 22.14 -20.44 -13.68
CA ALA A 65 22.57 -21.07 -12.46
C ALA A 65 21.44 -20.87 -11.45
N ARG A 66 20.82 -21.98 -11.03
CA ARG A 66 19.79 -22.01 -10.01
C ARG A 66 20.44 -21.50 -8.74
N LEU A 67 20.26 -20.21 -8.43
CA LEU A 67 20.63 -19.65 -7.15
C LEU A 67 19.90 -20.51 -6.11
N SER A 68 20.68 -21.21 -5.29
CA SER A 68 20.18 -21.95 -4.16
C SER A 68 19.63 -20.92 -3.17
N THR A 69 18.35 -20.58 -3.30
CA THR A 69 17.66 -19.75 -2.31
C THR A 69 17.54 -20.60 -1.06
N SER A 70 18.55 -20.55 -0.20
CA SER A 70 18.40 -20.93 1.20
C SER A 70 17.36 -19.98 1.78
N GLY A 71 16.10 -20.40 1.79
CA GLY A 71 15.00 -19.58 2.25
C GLY A 71 15.28 -19.09 3.66
N TYR A 72 15.11 -17.80 3.89
CA TYR A 72 15.12 -17.25 5.24
C TYR A 72 14.01 -17.95 6.05
N GLN A 73 14.32 -18.34 7.28
CA GLN A 73 13.37 -18.95 8.19
C GLN A 73 13.31 -18.12 9.46
N LEU A 74 12.09 -17.77 9.88
CA LEU A 74 11.87 -17.20 11.21
C LEU A 74 12.21 -18.25 12.28
N ASP A 75 12.79 -17.79 13.39
CA ASP A 75 12.99 -18.61 14.57
C ASP A 75 11.64 -19.08 15.17
N SER A 76 11.66 -20.17 15.92
CA SER A 76 10.43 -20.75 16.50
C SER A 76 9.70 -19.76 17.40
N ALA A 77 10.46 -18.99 18.20
CA ALA A 77 9.87 -18.06 19.17
C ALA A 77 9.12 -16.91 18.46
N THR A 78 9.67 -16.35 17.39
CA THR A 78 9.00 -15.32 16.58
C THR A 78 7.74 -15.86 15.91
N LYS A 79 7.78 -17.08 15.36
CA LYS A 79 6.57 -17.71 14.76
C LYS A 79 5.47 -17.94 15.79
N GLU A 80 5.83 -18.46 16.96
CA GLU A 80 4.89 -18.69 18.06
C GLU A 80 4.29 -17.37 18.58
N ALA A 81 5.10 -16.31 18.69
CA ALA A 81 4.63 -15.00 19.10
C ALA A 81 3.65 -14.38 18.08
N MET A 82 3.93 -14.49 16.79
CA MET A 82 3.02 -14.08 15.71
C MET A 82 1.70 -14.87 15.77
N ALA A 83 1.77 -16.19 15.94
CA ALA A 83 0.60 -17.05 16.03
C ALA A 83 -0.27 -16.81 17.28
N ALA A 84 0.34 -16.30 18.37
CA ALA A 84 -0.38 -15.95 19.59
C ALA A 84 -1.32 -14.74 19.42
N ASP A 85 -1.03 -13.83 18.49
CA ASP A 85 -1.86 -12.67 18.19
C ASP A 85 -2.96 -13.00 17.17
N LYS A 86 -4.05 -13.57 17.70
CA LYS A 86 -5.19 -14.02 16.90
C LYS A 86 -5.98 -12.87 16.26
N VAL A 87 -5.90 -11.66 16.80
CA VAL A 87 -6.70 -10.52 16.32
C VAL A 87 -6.15 -10.00 14.99
N ASN A 88 -4.83 -10.01 14.82
CA ASN A 88 -4.16 -9.58 13.59
C ASN A 88 -3.80 -10.74 12.65
N ILE A 89 -4.45 -11.90 12.76
CA ILE A 89 -4.11 -13.10 11.97
C ILE A 89 -4.00 -12.84 10.46
N LYS A 90 -4.87 -11.97 9.91
CA LYS A 90 -4.85 -11.61 8.49
C LYS A 90 -3.58 -10.85 8.10
N VAL A 91 -3.17 -9.89 8.94
CA VAL A 91 -1.95 -9.10 8.75
C VAL A 91 -0.72 -10.00 8.89
N TRP A 92 -0.72 -10.88 9.89
CA TRP A 92 0.37 -11.84 10.09
C TRP A 92 0.52 -12.84 8.95
N THR A 93 -0.58 -13.27 8.33
CA THR A 93 -0.54 -14.14 7.14
C THR A 93 0.20 -13.45 5.97
N VAL A 94 -0.04 -12.16 5.77
CA VAL A 94 0.67 -11.36 4.74
C VAL A 94 2.16 -11.25 5.09
N CYS A 95 2.49 -11.00 6.36
CA CYS A 95 3.86 -10.94 6.83
C CYS A 95 4.59 -12.28 6.64
N GLU A 96 3.94 -13.40 6.97
CA GLU A 96 4.53 -14.74 6.84
C GLU A 96 4.82 -15.11 5.38
N GLN A 97 3.97 -14.70 4.43
CA GLN A 97 4.25 -14.88 3.01
C GLN A 97 5.48 -14.12 2.54
N ALA A 98 5.78 -12.95 3.13
CA ALA A 98 6.97 -12.17 2.81
C ALA A 98 8.28 -12.87 3.25
N VAL A 99 8.23 -13.84 4.16
CA VAL A 99 9.41 -14.64 4.59
C VAL A 99 10.01 -15.39 3.40
N LEU A 100 9.18 -15.86 2.46
CA LEU A 100 9.63 -16.54 1.24
C LEU A 100 10.48 -15.65 0.32
N GLN A 101 10.31 -14.33 0.42
CA GLN A 101 11.04 -13.32 -0.35
C GLN A 101 12.33 -12.88 0.36
N GLY A 102 12.57 -13.34 1.59
CA GLY A 102 13.78 -13.07 2.38
C GLY A 102 13.53 -12.15 3.58
N TYR A 103 14.53 -12.07 4.47
CA TYR A 103 14.45 -11.31 5.72
C TYR A 103 14.11 -9.84 5.53
N GLN A 104 14.77 -9.16 4.59
CA GLN A 104 14.52 -7.72 4.36
C GLN A 104 13.08 -7.46 3.91
N SER A 105 12.51 -8.34 3.09
CA SER A 105 11.10 -8.23 2.67
C SER A 105 10.16 -8.45 3.85
N PHE A 106 10.43 -9.46 4.68
CA PHE A 106 9.64 -9.72 5.88
C PHE A 106 9.64 -8.51 6.83
N VAL A 107 10.82 -7.99 7.19
CA VAL A 107 10.96 -6.86 8.11
C VAL A 107 10.26 -5.62 7.57
N SER A 108 10.45 -5.30 6.29
CA SER A 108 9.83 -4.13 5.67
C SER A 108 8.30 -4.21 5.65
N ILE A 109 7.73 -5.39 5.37
CA ILE A 109 6.29 -5.59 5.39
C ILE A 109 5.74 -5.48 6.82
N VAL A 110 6.39 -6.11 7.80
CA VAL A 110 5.98 -6.01 9.21
C VAL A 110 6.03 -4.55 9.68
N GLU A 111 7.10 -3.83 9.37
CA GLU A 111 7.24 -2.42 9.74
C GLU A 111 6.13 -1.55 9.13
N SER A 112 5.80 -1.77 7.86
CA SER A 112 4.73 -1.06 7.16
C SER A 112 3.36 -1.35 7.78
N GLU A 113 3.00 -2.64 7.92
CA GLU A 113 1.69 -3.08 8.41
C GLU A 113 1.44 -2.70 9.88
N PHE A 114 2.51 -2.63 10.69
CA PHE A 114 2.43 -2.27 12.10
C PHE A 114 2.98 -0.87 12.39
N SER A 115 2.89 0.03 11.41
CA SER A 115 3.13 1.46 11.61
C SER A 115 1.87 2.17 12.12
N CYS A 116 2.03 3.08 13.07
CA CYS A 116 0.91 3.85 13.63
C CYS A 116 0.54 4.99 12.70
N ILE A 117 -0.72 5.07 12.26
CA ILE A 117 -1.21 6.16 11.39
C ILE A 117 -1.09 7.56 12.01
N CYS A 118 -0.99 7.68 13.33
CA CYS A 118 -0.92 8.98 14.01
C CYS A 118 0.51 9.53 14.10
N CYS A 119 1.51 8.68 14.34
CA CYS A 119 2.89 9.10 14.55
C CYS A 119 3.86 8.61 13.47
N HIS A 120 3.40 7.75 12.56
CA HIS A 120 4.19 7.17 11.47
C HIS A 120 5.41 6.35 11.94
N GLU A 121 5.40 5.92 13.19
CA GLU A 121 6.43 5.04 13.78
C GLU A 121 5.85 3.65 14.05
N LEU A 122 6.71 2.66 14.23
CA LEU A 122 6.32 1.31 14.66
C LEU A 122 5.52 1.37 15.97
N LEU A 123 4.45 0.58 16.05
CA LEU A 123 3.42 0.66 17.10
C LEU A 123 3.90 0.43 18.54
N LEU A 124 3.85 1.50 19.33
CA LEU A 124 4.26 1.52 20.73
C LEU A 124 3.07 1.31 21.66
N ASP A 125 3.15 0.26 22.49
CA ASP A 125 2.04 -0.22 23.30
C ASP A 125 0.76 -0.31 22.44
N PRO A 126 0.75 -1.20 21.42
CA PRO A 126 -0.31 -1.24 20.42
C PRO A 126 -1.67 -1.51 21.04
N VAL A 127 -2.67 -0.74 20.63
CA VAL A 127 -4.09 -1.02 20.89
C VAL A 127 -4.70 -1.51 19.60
N THR A 128 -5.22 -2.75 19.61
CA THR A 128 -6.01 -3.27 18.49
C THR A 128 -7.48 -2.95 18.73
N THR A 129 -8.00 -2.01 17.93
CA THR A 129 -9.38 -1.53 18.03
C THR A 129 -10.40 -2.59 17.56
N PRO A 130 -11.70 -2.48 17.91
CA PRO A 130 -12.73 -3.44 17.47
C PRO A 130 -12.92 -3.46 15.95
N CYS A 131 -12.58 -2.36 15.27
CA CYS A 131 -12.55 -2.26 13.82
C CYS A 131 -11.24 -2.78 13.19
N LEU A 132 -10.44 -3.55 13.95
CA LEU A 132 -9.23 -4.26 13.50
C LEU A 132 -8.09 -3.35 13.00
N HIS A 133 -8.02 -2.12 13.49
CA HIS A 133 -6.86 -1.24 13.26
C HIS A 133 -5.99 -1.16 14.51
N ASN A 134 -4.68 -1.06 14.30
CA ASN A 134 -3.70 -0.95 15.36
C ASN A 134 -3.19 0.48 15.49
N VAL A 135 -3.18 1.03 16.69
CA VAL A 135 -2.72 2.41 16.99
C VAL A 135 -1.95 2.41 18.31
N CYS A 136 -0.90 3.25 18.45
CA CYS A 136 -0.21 3.39 19.72
C CYS A 136 -1.19 3.85 20.80
N ARG A 137 -1.16 3.25 22.01
CA ARG A 137 -2.03 3.65 23.13
C ARG A 137 -1.96 5.15 23.42
N LEU A 138 -0.76 5.72 23.43
CA LEU A 138 -0.58 7.15 23.69
C LEU A 138 -1.17 8.04 22.57
N CYS A 139 -1.09 7.60 21.32
CA CYS A 139 -1.69 8.31 20.19
C CYS A 139 -3.22 8.29 20.27
N LEU A 140 -3.81 7.14 20.57
CA LEU A 140 -5.25 7.02 20.75
C LEU A 140 -5.74 7.85 21.96
N LYS A 141 -5.00 7.82 23.07
CA LYS A 141 -5.28 8.64 24.26
C LYS A 141 -5.26 10.14 23.94
N ARG A 142 -4.30 10.61 23.14
CA ARG A 142 -4.24 12.02 22.70
C ARG A 142 -5.47 12.40 21.86
N SER A 143 -5.94 11.52 20.98
CA SER A 143 -7.19 11.73 20.22
C SER A 143 -8.40 11.89 21.14
N PHE A 144 -8.54 11.01 22.14
CA PHE A 144 -9.66 11.07 23.10
C PHE A 144 -9.60 12.32 23.97
N ASN A 145 -8.40 12.74 24.41
CA ASN A 145 -8.23 14.00 25.14
C ASN A 145 -8.67 15.22 24.32
N ALA A 146 -8.53 15.15 22.99
CA ALA A 146 -9.01 16.17 22.06
C ALA A 146 -10.51 16.01 21.71
N GLN A 147 -11.27 15.21 22.47
CA GLN A 147 -12.69 14.93 22.26
C GLN A 147 -13.01 14.24 20.91
N VAL A 148 -12.05 13.49 20.36
CA VAL A 148 -12.24 12.68 19.15
C VAL A 148 -12.20 11.20 19.54
N PHE A 149 -13.40 10.61 19.66
CA PHE A 149 -13.64 9.24 20.13
C PHE A 149 -13.75 8.19 19.01
N ALA A 150 -13.16 8.47 17.85
CA ALA A 150 -13.19 7.60 16.68
C ALA A 150 -11.81 7.01 16.39
N CYS A 151 -11.79 5.84 15.73
CA CYS A 151 -10.57 5.22 15.24
C CYS A 151 -9.82 6.17 14.29
N PRO A 152 -8.54 6.48 14.54
CA PRO A 152 -7.75 7.36 13.66
C PRO A 152 -7.59 6.85 12.22
N ALA A 153 -7.61 5.53 12.01
CA ALA A 153 -7.41 4.92 10.70
C ALA A 153 -8.68 4.93 9.82
N CYS A 154 -9.82 4.50 10.37
CA CYS A 154 -11.05 4.31 9.59
C CYS A 154 -12.26 5.12 10.06
N ARG A 155 -12.11 5.94 11.11
CA ARG A 155 -13.18 6.78 11.69
C ARG A 155 -14.37 6.04 12.29
N HIS A 156 -14.26 4.72 12.48
CA HIS A 156 -15.23 3.96 13.26
C HIS A 156 -15.37 4.55 14.68
N ASP A 157 -16.59 4.76 15.14
CA ASP A 157 -16.85 5.28 16.48
C ASP A 157 -16.46 4.23 17.55
N LEU A 158 -15.57 4.61 18.47
CA LEU A 158 -15.14 3.76 19.57
C LEU A 158 -15.94 4.06 20.85
N GLY A 159 -16.55 5.24 20.94
CA GLY A 159 -17.23 5.76 22.13
C GLY A 159 -16.29 6.36 23.16
N GLU A 160 -16.77 7.37 23.89
CA GLU A 160 -16.01 8.13 24.90
C GLU A 160 -15.43 7.24 26.01
N LYS A 161 -16.16 6.18 26.39
CA LYS A 161 -15.79 5.26 27.47
C LYS A 161 -14.99 4.05 27.01
N TYR A 162 -14.45 4.08 25.79
CA TYR A 162 -13.66 2.98 25.26
C TYR A 162 -12.43 2.73 26.14
N ASN A 163 -12.30 1.49 26.62
CA ASN A 163 -11.07 1.04 27.25
C ASN A 163 -10.03 0.75 26.16
N MET A 164 -8.78 1.18 26.37
CA MET A 164 -7.67 1.03 25.41
C MET A 164 -6.69 -0.07 25.88
N PRO A 165 -7.08 -1.37 25.83
CA PRO A 165 -6.21 -2.45 26.26
C PRO A 165 -5.00 -2.58 25.31
N ILE A 166 -3.83 -2.83 25.89
CA ILE A 166 -2.62 -3.10 25.11
C ILE A 166 -2.71 -4.53 24.57
N ASN A 167 -2.41 -4.71 23.28
CA ASN A 167 -2.23 -6.03 22.69
C ASN A 167 -0.81 -6.53 22.99
N ASP A 168 -0.66 -7.18 24.14
CA ASP A 168 0.63 -7.72 24.60
C ASP A 168 1.21 -8.78 23.64
N LYS A 169 0.35 -9.48 22.89
CA LYS A 169 0.78 -10.51 21.94
C LYS A 169 1.45 -9.86 20.73
N LEU A 170 0.80 -8.85 20.14
CA LEU A 170 1.40 -8.03 19.10
C LEU A 170 2.71 -7.38 19.58
N PHE A 171 2.70 -6.78 20.77
CA PHE A 171 3.89 -6.15 21.32
C PHE A 171 5.06 -7.14 21.49
N SER A 172 4.77 -8.35 22.00
CA SER A 172 5.78 -9.40 22.16
C SER A 172 6.37 -9.85 20.82
N ALA A 173 5.55 -10.01 19.79
CA ALA A 173 6.01 -10.36 18.45
C ALA A 173 6.91 -9.27 17.86
N LEU A 174 6.49 -7.99 17.92
CA LEU A 174 7.29 -6.87 17.43
C LEU A 174 8.63 -6.75 18.16
N LYS A 175 8.66 -7.00 19.47
CA LYS A 175 9.90 -6.99 20.26
C LYS A 175 10.91 -8.06 19.83
N LEU A 176 10.44 -9.23 19.39
CA LEU A 176 11.31 -10.30 18.87
C LEU A 176 11.83 -9.96 17.48
N ILE A 177 10.99 -9.38 16.61
CA ILE A 177 11.35 -9.03 15.23
C ILE A 177 12.30 -7.83 15.18
N PHE A 178 12.13 -6.86 16.08
CA PHE A 178 12.92 -5.63 16.15
C PHE A 178 13.65 -5.49 17.50
N PRO A 179 14.80 -6.15 17.68
CA PRO A 179 15.60 -6.02 18.90
C PRO A 179 16.03 -4.56 19.13
N GLY A 180 15.65 -3.99 20.26
CA GLY A 180 15.89 -2.58 20.57
C GLY A 180 14.68 -1.67 20.34
N TYR A 181 13.60 -2.21 19.78
CA TYR A 181 12.30 -1.56 19.81
C TYR A 181 11.86 -1.33 21.26
N ARG A 182 11.73 -0.05 21.63
CA ARG A 182 11.43 0.34 23.01
C ARG A 182 9.92 0.40 23.18
N GLY A 183 9.40 -0.40 24.10
CA GLY A 183 8.07 -0.19 24.67
C GLY A 183 7.93 -0.80 26.05
N THR A 184 6.91 -0.34 26.76
CA THR A 184 6.66 -0.77 28.13
C THR A 184 5.74 -1.97 28.10
N ALA A 185 6.31 -3.17 28.20
CA ALA A 185 5.58 -4.29 28.79
C ALA A 185 5.31 -3.89 30.26
N ALA A 186 4.22 -3.17 30.48
CA ALA A 186 3.82 -2.75 31.82
C ALA A 186 3.52 -4.01 32.63
N LYS A 187 4.32 -4.22 33.68
CA LYS A 187 3.98 -5.08 34.82
C LYS A 187 2.80 -4.51 35.57
#